data_AF-F5J0S8-F1
#
_entry.id   AF-F5J0S8-F1
#
_cell.length_a   1.000
_cell.length_b   1.000
_cell.length_c   1.000
_cell.angle_alpha   90.00
_cell.angle_beta   90.00
_cell.angle_gamma   90.00
#
_symmetry.space_group_name_H-M   'P 1'
#
loop_
_entity.id
_entity.type
_entity.pdbx_description
1 polymer ?
#
loop_
_entity_poly.entity_id
_entity_poly.type
_entity_poly.pdbx_seq_one_letter_code
_entity_poly.pdbx_strand_id
1 'polypeptide(L)'
;MKILYKYSLIIASLFFLLSCDKDTEDISRITYYCELDLKGGTVEFVSLGGTYTEQGWIASENDEDITDKVAVSGTVNPQVAGLYRLVYSVNNSDGYPTSVERKVIVYDTTPSVIETGFYHVDASSSRSGLGGAAGSPATEFKTEPPITIYQTAPGKFYISDLFGGYYSIGRGYGAAYDISGIVAFDGTNFSLVSSNVTPWKDKHTAVRGTYNAEAKTLELQVDYSSFTFHLNIVQNQ
;
A
#
# COMPACT_ATOMS: atom_id res chain seq x y z
N MET A 1 60.51 54.82 23.85
CA MET A 1 59.14 54.41 23.45
C MET A 1 59.05 53.62 22.13
N LYS A 2 60.06 53.65 21.23
CA LYS A 2 60.04 52.91 19.94
C LYS A 2 60.38 51.39 20.02
N ILE A 3 61.01 50.94 21.11
CA ILE A 3 61.42 49.53 21.30
C ILE A 3 60.29 48.65 21.87
N LEU A 4 59.41 49.21 22.72
CA LEU A 4 58.24 48.52 23.27
C LEU A 4 57.19 48.16 22.19
N TYR A 5 57.06 49.00 21.16
CA TYR A 5 56.13 48.75 20.05
C TYR A 5 56.57 47.57 19.16
N LYS A 6 57.88 47.30 19.07
CA LYS A 6 58.44 46.18 18.29
C LYS A 6 58.15 44.83 18.94
N TYR A 7 58.25 44.73 20.27
CA TYR A 7 57.89 43.50 21.00
C TYR A 7 56.37 43.31 21.08
N SER A 8 55.59 44.40 21.15
CA SER A 8 54.13 44.35 21.09
C SER A 8 53.61 43.76 19.77
N LEU A 9 54.20 44.15 18.62
CA LEU A 9 53.84 43.59 17.31
C LEU A 9 54.20 42.11 17.15
N ILE A 10 55.33 41.67 17.73
CA ILE A 10 55.76 40.26 17.70
C ILE A 10 54.88 39.40 18.61
N ILE A 11 54.51 39.88 19.79
CA ILE A 11 53.61 39.17 20.72
C ILE A 11 52.19 39.11 20.15
N ALA A 12 51.71 40.19 19.53
CA ALA A 12 50.42 40.19 18.84
C ALA A 12 50.40 39.25 17.62
N SER A 13 51.50 39.13 16.86
CA SER A 13 51.58 38.16 15.75
C SER A 13 51.71 36.71 16.21
N LEU A 14 52.30 36.47 17.38
CA LEU A 14 52.39 35.12 17.98
C LEU A 14 51.02 34.62 18.46
N PHE A 15 50.14 35.52 18.90
CA PHE A 15 48.76 35.18 19.28
C PHE A 15 47.83 34.88 18.10
N PHE A 16 48.19 35.30 16.87
CA PHE A 16 47.42 34.97 15.66
C PHE A 16 47.71 33.56 15.11
N LEU A 17 48.74 32.86 15.62
CA LEU A 17 49.08 31.49 15.21
C LEU A 17 48.44 30.41 16.08
N LEU A 18 47.77 30.79 17.19
CA LEU A 18 46.87 29.90 17.93
C LEU A 18 45.49 29.89 17.23
N SER A 19 45.51 29.56 15.94
CA SER A 19 44.30 29.23 15.19
C SER A 19 43.67 28.01 15.85
N CYS A 20 42.41 28.10 16.25
CA CYS A 20 41.64 26.98 16.80
C CYS A 20 41.81 25.72 15.94
N ASP A 21 42.06 24.58 16.58
CA ASP A 21 41.85 23.28 15.94
C ASP A 21 40.40 23.22 15.46
N LYS A 22 40.19 22.81 14.21
CA LYS A 22 38.85 22.63 13.65
C LYS A 22 38.30 21.29 14.12
N ASP A 23 37.62 21.28 15.28
CA ASP A 23 36.96 20.10 15.84
C ASP A 23 35.65 19.70 15.09
N THR A 24 35.51 20.05 13.80
CA THR A 24 34.26 19.91 13.04
C THR A 24 34.36 19.00 11.81
N GLU A 25 35.50 18.34 11.60
CA GLU A 25 35.68 17.42 10.47
C GLU A 25 35.26 15.99 10.86
N ASP A 26 34.77 15.21 9.88
CA ASP A 26 34.48 13.76 9.99
C ASP A 26 33.48 13.26 11.06
N ILE A 27 32.53 14.10 11.49
CA ILE A 27 31.43 13.66 12.37
C ILE A 27 30.34 12.84 11.66
N SER A 28 30.34 12.83 10.33
CA SER A 28 29.38 12.10 9.51
C SER A 28 29.96 10.78 9.02
N ARG A 29 29.16 9.72 9.04
CA ARG A 29 29.50 8.41 8.46
C ARG A 29 28.50 8.01 7.39
N ILE A 30 28.97 7.22 6.42
CA ILE A 30 28.11 6.58 5.43
C ILE A 30 27.38 5.42 6.12
N THR A 31 26.06 5.43 6.03
CA THR A 31 25.21 4.29 6.43
C THR A 31 24.75 3.58 5.17
N TYR A 32 24.83 2.26 5.18
CA TYR A 32 24.29 1.41 4.12
C TYR A 32 22.97 0.84 4.60
N TYR A 33 21.86 1.16 3.93
CA TYR A 33 20.55 0.60 4.28
C TYR A 33 20.46 -0.84 3.77
N CYS A 34 19.63 -1.65 4.44
CA CYS A 34 19.32 -2.98 3.95
C CYS A 34 18.42 -2.90 2.72
N GLU A 35 18.70 -3.74 1.73
CA GLU A 35 17.77 -4.12 0.67
C GLU A 35 17.04 -5.40 1.13
N LEU A 36 15.72 -5.46 0.97
CA LEU A 36 14.89 -6.58 1.40
C LEU A 36 13.84 -6.85 0.34
N ASP A 37 13.88 -8.03 -0.26
CA ASP A 37 12.95 -8.45 -1.31
C ASP A 37 12.26 -9.75 -0.92
N LEU A 38 10.94 -9.80 -1.15
CA LEU A 38 10.18 -11.02 -1.00
C LEU A 38 10.37 -11.91 -2.22
N LYS A 39 10.54 -13.21 -2.00
CA LYS A 39 10.38 -14.20 -3.07
C LYS A 39 8.88 -14.39 -3.30
N GLY A 40 8.41 -14.44 -4.55
CA GLY A 40 6.98 -14.52 -4.84
C GLY A 40 6.25 -13.19 -4.69
N GLY A 41 4.93 -13.24 -4.54
CA GLY A 41 4.09 -12.04 -4.53
C GLY A 41 4.08 -11.29 -3.19
N THR A 42 3.76 -9.99 -3.26
CA THR A 42 3.38 -9.19 -2.07
C THR A 42 1.93 -9.44 -1.66
N VAL A 43 1.12 -10.05 -2.54
CA VAL A 43 -0.23 -10.54 -2.26
C VAL A 43 -0.33 -11.99 -2.75
N GLU A 44 -0.76 -12.89 -1.87
CA GLU A 44 -0.90 -14.32 -2.14
C GLU A 44 -2.32 -14.78 -1.82
N PHE A 45 -2.91 -15.64 -2.66
CA PHE A 45 -4.25 -16.19 -2.44
C PHE A 45 -4.16 -17.64 -1.99
N VAL A 46 -4.90 -17.98 -0.93
CA VAL A 46 -4.95 -19.32 -0.33
C VAL A 46 -6.42 -19.72 -0.21
N SER A 47 -6.77 -20.92 -0.68
CA SER A 47 -8.12 -21.44 -0.47
C SER A 47 -8.39 -21.71 1.00
N LEU A 48 -9.62 -21.47 1.45
CA LEU A 48 -10.07 -21.87 2.79
C LEU A 48 -9.87 -23.37 3.00
N GLY A 49 -9.19 -23.74 4.08
CA GLY A 49 -8.79 -25.12 4.38
C GLY A 49 -7.52 -25.58 3.64
N GLY A 50 -6.95 -24.75 2.76
CA GLY A 50 -5.74 -25.03 2.01
C GLY A 50 -4.46 -24.92 2.84
N THR A 51 -3.32 -24.91 2.15
CA THR A 51 -1.99 -24.78 2.77
C THR A 51 -1.32 -23.50 2.29
N TYR A 52 -0.80 -22.71 3.22
CA TYR A 52 0.10 -21.60 2.92
C TYR A 52 1.55 -22.08 3.05
N THR A 53 2.34 -21.89 1.99
CA THR A 53 3.77 -22.18 1.97
C THR A 53 4.55 -20.89 1.77
N GLU A 54 5.39 -20.55 2.74
CA GLU A 54 6.27 -19.39 2.68
C GLU A 54 7.24 -19.51 1.50
N GLN A 55 7.26 -18.49 0.63
CA GLN A 55 8.11 -18.44 -0.56
C GLN A 55 9.54 -17.99 -0.24
N GLY A 56 9.74 -17.38 0.93
CA GLY A 56 10.99 -16.83 1.42
C GLY A 56 11.19 -15.37 1.04
N TRP A 57 12.41 -14.91 1.29
CA TRP A 57 12.89 -13.56 1.08
C TRP A 57 14.40 -13.61 0.82
N ILE A 58 14.95 -12.48 0.39
CA ILE A 58 16.39 -12.21 0.35
C ILE A 58 16.63 -10.84 1.00
N ALA A 59 17.76 -10.68 1.67
CA ALA A 59 18.17 -9.39 2.20
C ALA A 59 19.68 -9.20 2.08
N SER A 60 20.10 -7.98 1.73
CA SER A 60 21.51 -7.59 1.66
C SER A 60 21.75 -6.26 2.36
N GLU A 61 22.96 -6.07 2.86
CA GLU A 61 23.48 -4.78 3.33
C GLU A 61 24.88 -4.60 2.75
N ASN A 62 25.08 -3.55 1.95
CA ASN A 62 26.38 -3.28 1.31
C ASN A 62 26.96 -4.52 0.59
N ASP A 63 26.14 -5.18 -0.22
CA ASP A 63 26.44 -6.42 -0.96
C ASP A 63 26.70 -7.68 -0.10
N GLU A 64 26.58 -7.60 1.24
CA GLU A 64 26.65 -8.76 2.13
C GLU A 64 25.28 -9.40 2.34
N ASP A 65 25.18 -10.73 2.23
CA ASP A 65 23.94 -11.48 2.50
C ASP A 65 23.61 -11.47 4.01
N ILE A 66 22.43 -10.96 4.33
CA ILE A 66 21.89 -10.91 5.68
C ILE A 66 20.50 -11.54 5.78
N THR A 67 20.14 -12.40 4.82
CA THR A 67 18.82 -13.05 4.72
C THR A 67 18.40 -13.76 6.01
N ASP A 68 19.35 -14.40 6.69
CA ASP A 68 19.13 -15.11 7.96
C ASP A 68 18.85 -14.16 9.16
N LYS A 69 19.08 -12.85 9.01
CA LYS A 69 18.80 -11.83 10.04
C LYS A 69 17.37 -11.28 9.96
N VAL A 70 16.61 -11.59 8.92
CA VAL A 70 15.25 -11.09 8.73
C VAL A 70 14.32 -11.73 9.76
N ALA A 71 13.64 -10.87 10.52
CA ALA A 71 12.57 -11.28 11.42
C ALA A 71 11.22 -11.23 10.67
N VAL A 72 10.38 -12.24 10.89
CA VAL A 72 9.02 -12.30 10.35
C VAL A 72 8.03 -12.21 11.50
N SER A 73 7.04 -11.32 11.36
CA SER A 73 5.94 -11.18 12.30
C SER A 73 4.59 -11.38 11.59
N GLY A 74 3.60 -11.86 12.34
CA GLY A 74 2.31 -12.28 11.82
C GLY A 74 2.20 -13.80 11.66
N THR A 75 0.98 -14.28 11.51
CA THR A 75 0.69 -15.70 11.26
C THR A 75 -0.48 -15.79 10.28
N VAL A 76 -0.51 -16.86 9.49
CA VAL A 76 -1.62 -17.17 8.57
C VAL A 76 -2.38 -18.36 9.14
N ASN A 77 -3.70 -18.24 9.25
CA ASN A 77 -4.57 -19.36 9.56
C ASN A 77 -5.44 -19.71 8.34
N PRO A 78 -5.05 -20.71 7.53
CA PRO A 78 -5.82 -21.12 6.36
C PRO A 78 -7.22 -21.67 6.68
N GLN A 79 -7.56 -21.92 7.95
CA GLN A 79 -8.88 -22.42 8.35
C GLN A 79 -9.91 -21.30 8.55
N VAL A 80 -9.51 -20.03 8.45
CA VAL A 80 -10.40 -18.88 8.61
C VAL A 80 -10.20 -17.91 7.45
N ALA A 81 -11.27 -17.64 6.71
CA ALA A 81 -11.23 -16.70 5.59
C ALA A 81 -10.94 -15.28 6.09
N GLY A 82 -10.12 -14.55 5.36
CA GLY A 82 -9.73 -13.18 5.71
C GLY A 82 -8.36 -12.79 5.18
N LEU A 83 -7.99 -11.55 5.47
CA LEU A 83 -6.68 -10.97 5.14
C LEU A 83 -5.72 -11.12 6.33
N TYR A 84 -4.60 -11.80 6.09
CA TYR A 84 -3.49 -11.93 7.02
C TYR A 84 -2.32 -11.08 6.54
N ARG A 85 -1.62 -10.42 7.48
CA ARG A 85 -0.46 -9.58 7.19
C ARG A 85 0.77 -10.22 7.81
N LEU A 86 1.78 -10.45 6.98
CA LEU A 86 3.11 -10.86 7.39
C LEU A 86 4.05 -9.68 7.15
N VAL A 87 4.81 -9.28 8.17
CA VAL A 87 5.78 -8.20 8.07
C VAL A 87 7.17 -8.77 8.26
N TYR A 88 8.02 -8.53 7.27
CA TYR A 88 9.41 -8.94 7.21
C TYR A 88 10.24 -7.71 7.53
N SER A 89 11.15 -7.81 8.50
CA SER A 89 11.94 -6.68 8.94
C SER A 89 13.38 -7.08 9.23
N VAL A 90 14.31 -6.22 8.85
CA VAL A 90 15.73 -6.36 9.14
C VAL A 90 16.30 -4.99 9.47
N ASN A 91 17.24 -4.95 10.41
CA ASN A 91 17.98 -3.74 10.74
C ASN A 91 19.36 -3.80 10.11
N ASN A 92 19.83 -2.68 9.59
CA ASN A 92 21.21 -2.53 9.18
C ASN A 92 22.15 -2.50 10.40
N SER A 93 23.46 -2.58 10.16
CA SER A 93 24.50 -2.55 11.18
C SER A 93 24.46 -1.31 12.10
N ASP A 94 23.89 -0.21 11.60
CA ASP A 94 23.70 1.05 12.33
C ASP A 94 22.35 1.17 13.06
N GLY A 95 21.49 0.15 12.96
CA GLY A 95 20.21 0.06 13.66
C GLY A 95 19.01 0.66 12.92
N TYR A 96 19.15 1.04 11.65
CA TYR A 96 18.06 1.52 10.80
C TYR A 96 17.24 0.34 10.23
N PRO A 97 15.90 0.36 10.37
CA PRO A 97 15.05 -0.72 9.91
C PRO A 97 14.67 -0.60 8.43
N THR A 98 14.59 -1.75 7.75
CA THR A 98 13.91 -1.94 6.46
C THR A 98 12.80 -2.97 6.67
N SER A 99 11.60 -2.73 6.11
CA SER A 99 10.49 -3.69 6.19
C SER A 99 9.66 -3.79 4.92
N VAL A 100 9.16 -4.98 4.63
CA VAL A 100 8.21 -5.26 3.54
C VAL A 100 7.02 -6.06 4.10
N GLU A 101 5.82 -5.84 3.55
CA GLU A 101 4.60 -6.57 3.93
C GLU A 101 4.21 -7.57 2.83
N ARG A 102 3.82 -8.79 3.25
CA ARG A 102 3.02 -9.71 2.43
C ARG A 102 1.60 -9.80 2.98
N LYS A 103 0.63 -9.66 2.09
CA LYS A 103 -0.80 -9.90 2.34
C LYS A 103 -1.16 -11.31 1.88
N VAL A 104 -1.56 -12.17 2.81
CA VAL A 104 -2.06 -13.51 2.49
C VAL A 104 -3.57 -13.52 2.65
N ILE A 105 -4.27 -13.79 1.56
CA ILE A 105 -5.74 -13.73 1.48
C ILE A 105 -6.26 -15.16 1.49
N VAL A 106 -6.90 -15.55 2.58
CA VAL A 106 -7.62 -16.82 2.67
C VAL A 106 -9.05 -16.57 2.21
N TYR A 107 -9.48 -17.23 1.13
CA TYR A 107 -10.78 -16.97 0.51
C TYR A 107 -11.70 -18.19 0.53
N ASP A 108 -13.00 -17.94 0.65
CA ASP A 108 -14.05 -18.96 0.57
C ASP A 108 -14.15 -19.51 -0.85
N THR A 109 -14.16 -20.85 -0.99
CA THR A 109 -14.14 -21.52 -2.29
C THR A 109 -15.53 -21.97 -2.76
N THR A 110 -16.60 -21.49 -2.14
CA THR A 110 -17.95 -21.84 -2.60
C THR A 110 -18.13 -21.33 -4.02
N PRO A 111 -18.57 -22.17 -4.98
CA PRO A 111 -18.64 -21.81 -6.38
C PRO A 111 -19.36 -20.47 -6.63
N SER A 112 -18.74 -19.63 -7.44
CA SER A 112 -19.23 -18.31 -7.82
C SER A 112 -18.81 -18.00 -9.26
N VAL A 113 -19.61 -17.18 -9.94
CA VAL A 113 -19.25 -16.63 -11.27
C VAL A 113 -18.20 -15.53 -11.17
N ILE A 114 -18.02 -14.94 -9.99
CA ILE A 114 -16.97 -13.96 -9.69
C ILE A 114 -15.78 -14.70 -9.10
N GLU A 115 -14.63 -14.59 -9.76
CA GLU A 115 -13.39 -15.22 -9.34
C GLU A 115 -12.67 -14.37 -8.26
N THR A 116 -11.93 -15.04 -7.38
CA THR A 116 -11.02 -14.34 -6.45
C THR A 116 -9.72 -14.00 -7.20
N GLY A 117 -9.23 -12.77 -7.07
CA GLY A 117 -7.99 -12.37 -7.72
C GLY A 117 -7.77 -10.86 -7.79
N PHE A 118 -6.90 -10.49 -8.73
CA PHE A 118 -6.61 -9.10 -9.06
C PHE A 118 -7.52 -8.61 -10.18
N TYR A 119 -7.91 -7.36 -10.03
CA TYR A 119 -8.76 -6.60 -10.93
C TYR A 119 -8.15 -5.23 -11.15
N HIS A 120 -8.63 -4.52 -12.16
CA HIS A 120 -8.31 -3.12 -12.37
C HIS A 120 -9.56 -2.32 -12.71
N VAL A 121 -9.51 -1.01 -12.46
CA VAL A 121 -10.55 -0.09 -12.91
C VAL A 121 -10.35 0.20 -14.39
N ASP A 122 -11.43 0.11 -15.16
CA ASP A 122 -11.46 0.47 -16.57
C ASP A 122 -11.64 1.98 -16.77
N ALA A 123 -11.12 2.49 -17.89
CA ALA A 123 -11.17 3.91 -18.26
C ALA A 123 -12.60 4.47 -18.41
N SER A 124 -13.59 3.61 -18.63
CA SER A 124 -15.01 3.98 -18.69
C SER A 124 -15.60 4.32 -17.32
N SER A 125 -14.88 4.06 -16.23
CA SER A 125 -15.30 4.44 -14.89
C SER A 125 -15.34 5.96 -14.75
N SER A 126 -16.23 6.47 -13.92
CA SER A 126 -16.45 7.90 -13.73
C SER A 126 -17.04 8.21 -12.35
N ARG A 127 -17.15 9.49 -12.02
CA ARG A 127 -17.84 9.96 -10.82
C ARG A 127 -18.88 11.00 -11.20
N SER A 128 -20.07 10.97 -10.63
CA SER A 128 -21.05 12.06 -10.76
C SER A 128 -21.25 12.76 -9.40
N GLY A 129 -21.52 14.07 -9.43
CA GLY A 129 -21.74 14.87 -8.21
C GLY A 129 -22.94 15.82 -8.27
N LEU A 130 -23.07 16.62 -7.21
CA LEU A 130 -24.10 17.66 -7.05
C LEU A 130 -24.34 18.45 -8.36
N GLY A 131 -25.54 18.30 -8.93
CA GLY A 131 -25.98 18.98 -10.15
C GLY A 131 -25.97 18.15 -11.43
N GLY A 132 -25.61 16.86 -11.40
CA GLY A 132 -25.72 15.96 -12.56
C GLY A 132 -24.65 16.16 -13.63
N ALA A 133 -23.61 16.95 -13.36
CA ALA A 133 -22.44 17.03 -14.22
C ALA A 133 -21.74 15.66 -14.25
N ALA A 134 -21.54 15.11 -15.45
CA ALA A 134 -20.66 13.96 -15.66
C ALA A 134 -19.27 14.34 -15.15
N GLY A 135 -18.81 13.70 -14.08
CA GLY A 135 -17.49 14.02 -13.54
C GLY A 135 -16.38 13.35 -14.33
N SER A 136 -15.16 13.67 -13.93
CA SER A 136 -13.93 13.30 -14.62
C SER A 136 -13.83 11.79 -14.85
N PRO A 137 -13.50 11.34 -16.08
CA PRO A 137 -13.29 9.92 -16.37
C PRO A 137 -12.08 9.38 -15.59
N ALA A 138 -12.07 8.07 -15.32
CA ALA A 138 -11.02 7.36 -14.61
C ALA A 138 -9.72 7.18 -15.42
N THR A 139 -9.50 7.97 -16.47
CA THR A 139 -8.35 7.84 -17.37
C THR A 139 -7.01 7.94 -16.65
N GLU A 140 -6.97 8.60 -15.49
CA GLU A 140 -5.78 8.86 -14.67
C GLU A 140 -5.37 7.68 -13.78
N PHE A 141 -6.27 6.71 -13.54
CA PHE A 141 -6.03 5.56 -12.64
C PHE A 141 -6.64 4.26 -13.20
N LYS A 142 -6.84 4.21 -14.52
CA LYS A 142 -7.08 2.93 -15.19
C LYS A 142 -5.82 2.08 -15.02
N THR A 143 -5.94 0.82 -14.63
CA THR A 143 -4.84 -0.14 -14.36
C THR A 143 -4.11 -0.07 -13.01
N GLU A 144 -4.20 1.02 -12.25
CA GLU A 144 -3.59 1.12 -10.90
C GLU A 144 -4.48 1.92 -9.93
N PRO A 145 -4.56 1.57 -8.63
CA PRO A 145 -3.91 0.41 -8.02
C PRO A 145 -4.67 -0.88 -8.38
N PRO A 146 -4.02 -2.06 -8.35
CA PRO A 146 -4.73 -3.32 -8.52
C PRO A 146 -5.79 -3.45 -7.43
N ILE A 147 -7.04 -3.63 -7.85
CA ILE A 147 -8.15 -3.92 -6.96
C ILE A 147 -8.07 -5.41 -6.63
N THR A 148 -8.03 -5.75 -5.35
CA THR A 148 -8.13 -7.14 -4.93
C THR A 148 -9.57 -7.45 -4.57
N ILE A 149 -10.12 -8.50 -5.18
CA ILE A 149 -11.46 -9.01 -4.87
C ILE A 149 -11.33 -10.46 -4.43
N TYR A 150 -11.95 -10.80 -3.29
CA TYR A 150 -11.99 -12.18 -2.82
C TYR A 150 -13.27 -12.49 -2.07
N GLN A 151 -13.71 -13.75 -2.16
CA GLN A 151 -14.90 -14.22 -1.47
C GLN A 151 -14.61 -14.43 0.01
N THR A 152 -15.39 -13.80 0.89
CA THR A 152 -15.27 -13.91 2.35
C THR A 152 -16.22 -14.94 2.95
N ALA A 153 -17.34 -15.18 2.25
CA ALA A 153 -18.37 -16.17 2.54
C ALA A 153 -19.19 -16.38 1.25
N PRO A 154 -20.01 -17.44 1.14
CA PRO A 154 -20.85 -17.66 -0.04
C PRO A 154 -21.62 -16.40 -0.45
N GLY A 155 -21.37 -15.93 -1.68
CA GLY A 155 -22.01 -14.72 -2.24
C GLY A 155 -21.59 -13.39 -1.61
N LYS A 156 -20.55 -13.35 -0.76
CA LYS A 156 -20.01 -12.10 -0.17
C LYS A 156 -18.57 -11.88 -0.57
N PHE A 157 -18.27 -10.70 -1.09
CA PHE A 157 -16.96 -10.35 -1.65
C PHE A 157 -16.39 -9.15 -0.95
N TYR A 158 -15.13 -9.27 -0.52
CA TYR A 158 -14.32 -8.12 -0.15
C TYR A 158 -13.82 -7.45 -1.42
N ILE A 159 -13.87 -6.11 -1.47
CA ILE A 159 -13.27 -5.27 -2.50
C ILE A 159 -12.29 -4.33 -1.80
N SER A 160 -11.04 -4.28 -2.28
CA SER A 160 -9.97 -3.51 -1.62
C SER A 160 -10.18 -2.00 -1.69
N ASP A 161 -10.82 -1.49 -2.74
CA ASP A 161 -11.16 -0.08 -2.86
C ASP A 161 -12.48 0.13 -3.63
N LEU A 162 -13.50 0.58 -2.91
CA LEU A 162 -14.82 0.94 -3.43
C LEU A 162 -14.86 2.34 -4.04
N PHE A 163 -13.78 3.12 -4.00
CA PHE A 163 -13.61 4.32 -4.82
C PHE A 163 -12.83 4.07 -6.11
N GLY A 164 -12.30 2.86 -6.29
CA GLY A 164 -11.61 2.45 -7.51
C GLY A 164 -10.40 3.32 -7.85
N GLY A 165 -9.58 3.71 -6.87
CA GLY A 165 -8.37 4.51 -7.06
C GLY A 165 -8.60 6.01 -7.19
N TYR A 166 -9.86 6.49 -7.15
CA TYR A 166 -10.18 7.90 -7.37
C TYR A 166 -9.43 8.84 -6.41
N TYR A 167 -9.41 8.52 -5.11
CA TYR A 167 -8.76 9.37 -4.12
C TYR A 167 -7.28 9.06 -3.95
N SER A 168 -6.92 7.78 -3.83
CA SER A 168 -5.55 7.37 -3.56
C SER A 168 -4.60 7.77 -4.68
N ILE A 169 -4.97 7.50 -5.94
CA ILE A 169 -4.17 7.83 -7.12
C ILE A 169 -4.70 9.07 -7.83
N GLY A 170 -5.98 9.08 -8.22
CA GLY A 170 -6.56 10.19 -9.00
C GLY A 170 -6.46 11.55 -8.30
N ARG A 171 -6.46 11.58 -6.97
CA ARG A 171 -6.21 12.81 -6.17
C ARG A 171 -4.88 12.81 -5.42
N GLY A 172 -4.10 11.74 -5.54
CA GLY A 172 -2.81 11.61 -4.87
C GLY A 172 -2.90 11.61 -3.34
N TYR A 173 -4.03 11.19 -2.75
CA TYR A 173 -4.18 11.14 -1.29
C TYR A 173 -3.45 9.94 -0.68
N GLY A 174 -2.98 8.99 -1.50
CA GLY A 174 -2.23 7.81 -1.10
C GLY A 174 -3.10 6.65 -0.63
N ALA A 175 -2.45 5.50 -0.39
CA ALA A 175 -3.11 4.22 -0.12
C ALA A 175 -4.01 4.18 1.13
N ALA A 176 -3.85 5.14 2.05
CA ALA A 176 -4.77 5.29 3.20
C ALA A 176 -6.21 5.62 2.77
N TYR A 177 -6.41 6.04 1.52
CA TYR A 177 -7.71 6.35 0.91
C TYR A 177 -8.19 5.26 -0.05
N ASP A 178 -7.53 4.10 -0.07
CA ASP A 178 -8.10 2.88 -0.67
C ASP A 178 -9.16 2.34 0.31
N ILE A 179 -10.44 2.55 0.00
CA ILE A 179 -11.51 2.26 0.95
C ILE A 179 -12.14 0.92 0.68
N SER A 180 -11.75 -0.06 1.49
CA SER A 180 -12.32 -1.39 1.40
C SER A 180 -13.80 -1.50 1.83
N GLY A 181 -14.46 -2.54 1.35
CA GLY A 181 -15.77 -2.95 1.84
C GLY A 181 -16.13 -4.38 1.45
N ILE A 182 -17.23 -4.86 2.03
CA ILE A 182 -17.85 -6.14 1.71
C ILE A 182 -19.16 -5.86 0.98
N VAL A 183 -19.35 -6.51 -0.16
CA VAL A 183 -20.58 -6.50 -0.95
C VAL A 183 -21.16 -7.90 -1.01
N ALA A 184 -22.48 -8.01 -1.09
CA ALA A 184 -23.19 -9.25 -1.36
C ALA A 184 -23.63 -9.28 -2.82
N PHE A 185 -23.55 -10.45 -3.45
CA PHE A 185 -24.04 -10.71 -4.80
C PHE A 185 -25.07 -11.83 -4.74
N ASP A 186 -26.28 -11.56 -5.23
CA ASP A 186 -27.40 -12.51 -5.19
C ASP A 186 -27.49 -13.41 -6.45
N GLY A 187 -26.51 -13.31 -7.35
CA GLY A 187 -26.53 -13.95 -8.68
C GLY A 187 -26.88 -12.98 -9.80
N THR A 188 -27.38 -11.79 -9.49
CA THR A 188 -27.68 -10.75 -10.48
C THR A 188 -27.20 -9.38 -10.02
N ASN A 189 -27.47 -8.99 -8.77
CA ASN A 189 -27.25 -7.65 -8.25
C ASN A 189 -26.26 -7.65 -7.09
N PHE A 190 -25.48 -6.56 -7.01
CA PHE A 190 -24.69 -6.23 -5.84
C PHE A 190 -25.46 -5.39 -4.82
N SER A 191 -25.15 -5.60 -3.55
CA SER A 191 -25.60 -4.76 -2.43
C SER A 191 -24.47 -4.55 -1.41
N LEU A 192 -24.44 -3.40 -0.76
CA LEU A 192 -23.45 -3.11 0.29
C LEU A 192 -23.76 -3.91 1.57
N VAL A 193 -22.78 -4.65 2.08
CA VAL A 193 -22.85 -5.28 3.41
C VAL A 193 -22.19 -4.39 4.46
N SER A 194 -20.97 -3.94 4.17
CA SER A 194 -20.22 -3.05 5.08
C SER A 194 -19.13 -2.31 4.34
N SER A 195 -18.83 -1.08 4.77
CA SER A 195 -17.61 -0.37 4.37
C SER A 195 -17.17 0.55 5.51
N ASN A 196 -15.91 0.95 5.49
CA ASN A 196 -15.37 1.89 6.48
C ASN A 196 -14.42 2.88 5.79
N VAL A 197 -14.93 4.08 5.55
CA VAL A 197 -14.19 5.21 4.98
C VAL A 197 -13.35 5.84 6.11
N THR A 198 -12.30 5.12 6.50
CA THR A 198 -11.53 5.38 7.72
C THR A 198 -11.01 6.83 7.85
N PRO A 199 -10.42 7.45 6.80
CA PRO A 199 -9.92 8.83 6.90
C PRO A 199 -10.97 9.85 7.30
N TRP A 200 -12.24 9.61 6.96
CA TRP A 200 -13.36 10.50 7.29
C TRP A 200 -14.28 9.94 8.38
N LYS A 201 -13.96 8.78 8.96
CA LYS A 201 -14.78 8.07 9.95
C LYS A 201 -16.23 7.91 9.49
N ASP A 202 -16.40 7.63 8.20
CA ASP A 202 -17.69 7.52 7.54
C ASP A 202 -17.82 6.15 6.85
N LYS A 203 -18.89 5.95 6.08
CA LYS A 203 -19.14 4.76 5.27
C LYS A 203 -19.83 5.13 3.97
N HIS A 204 -19.71 4.26 2.98
CA HIS A 204 -20.53 4.37 1.77
C HIS A 204 -22.01 4.25 2.12
N THR A 205 -22.84 5.01 1.41
CA THR A 205 -24.30 5.01 1.58
C THR A 205 -24.91 3.76 0.95
N ALA A 206 -24.46 3.40 -0.25
CA ALA A 206 -24.93 2.24 -0.98
C ALA A 206 -23.87 1.76 -1.98
N VAL A 207 -23.93 0.47 -2.30
CA VAL A 207 -23.30 -0.13 -3.47
C VAL A 207 -24.38 -0.91 -4.19
N ARG A 208 -24.53 -0.69 -5.49
CA ARG A 208 -25.45 -1.39 -6.38
C ARG A 208 -24.77 -1.66 -7.70
N GLY A 209 -25.23 -2.64 -8.46
CA GLY A 209 -24.57 -2.98 -9.72
C GLY A 209 -24.84 -4.41 -10.16
N THR A 210 -24.19 -4.82 -11.23
CA THR A 210 -24.30 -6.14 -11.84
C THR A 210 -22.93 -6.73 -12.16
N TYR A 211 -22.90 -8.01 -12.52
CA TYR A 211 -21.70 -8.67 -13.01
C TYR A 211 -21.91 -9.15 -14.45
N ASN A 212 -21.00 -8.74 -15.34
CA ASN A 212 -20.94 -9.24 -16.70
C ASN A 212 -19.91 -10.39 -16.76
N ALA A 213 -20.41 -11.63 -16.84
CA ALA A 213 -19.57 -12.83 -16.84
C ALA A 213 -18.73 -13.01 -18.11
N GLU A 214 -19.20 -12.51 -19.26
CA GLU A 214 -18.44 -12.59 -20.53
C GLU A 214 -17.26 -11.63 -20.50
N ALA A 215 -17.49 -10.39 -20.06
CA ALA A 215 -16.44 -9.38 -19.92
C ALA A 215 -15.58 -9.54 -18.66
N LYS A 216 -16.00 -10.41 -17.72
CA LYS A 216 -15.41 -10.55 -16.38
C LYS A 216 -15.37 -9.21 -15.62
N THR A 217 -16.44 -8.43 -15.73
CA THR A 217 -16.51 -7.04 -15.24
C THR A 217 -17.59 -6.88 -14.18
N LEU A 218 -17.23 -6.25 -13.06
CA LEU A 218 -18.19 -5.72 -12.09
C LEU A 218 -18.56 -4.29 -12.50
N GLU A 219 -19.85 -4.05 -12.71
CA GLU A 219 -20.39 -2.75 -13.07
C GLU A 219 -21.09 -2.17 -11.82
N LEU A 220 -20.38 -1.35 -11.05
CA LEU A 220 -20.81 -0.88 -9.74
C LEU A 220 -21.15 0.61 -9.75
N GLN A 221 -22.21 0.97 -9.03
CA GLN A 221 -22.46 2.33 -8.56
C GLN A 221 -22.26 2.35 -7.05
N VAL A 222 -21.32 3.17 -6.61
CA VAL A 222 -20.97 3.35 -5.21
C VAL A 222 -21.38 4.75 -4.79
N ASP A 223 -22.37 4.87 -3.91
CA ASP A 223 -22.84 6.14 -3.38
C ASP A 223 -22.06 6.52 -2.13
N TYR A 224 -21.54 7.74 -2.10
CA TYR A 224 -20.89 8.33 -0.93
C TYR A 224 -21.22 9.82 -0.85
N SER A 225 -21.81 10.24 0.27
CA SER A 225 -22.28 11.61 0.46
C SER A 225 -23.17 12.05 -0.71
N SER A 226 -22.81 13.11 -1.43
CA SER A 226 -23.55 13.64 -2.59
C SER A 226 -22.97 13.18 -3.94
N PHE A 227 -22.17 12.11 -3.94
CA PHE A 227 -21.48 11.60 -5.12
C PHE A 227 -21.82 10.13 -5.38
N THR A 228 -21.79 9.76 -6.66
CA THR A 228 -21.88 8.37 -7.10
C THR A 228 -20.66 8.07 -7.97
N PHE A 229 -19.95 7.00 -7.64
CA PHE A 229 -18.83 6.47 -8.42
C PHE A 229 -19.37 5.34 -9.29
N HIS A 230 -19.25 5.48 -10.60
CA HIS A 230 -19.62 4.47 -11.59
C HIS A 230 -18.34 3.73 -11.96
N LEU A 231 -18.16 2.53 -11.41
CA LEU A 231 -16.93 1.75 -11.51
C LEU A 231 -17.18 0.54 -12.40
N ASN A 232 -16.36 0.41 -13.43
CA ASN A 232 -16.22 -0.82 -14.21
C ASN A 232 -14.90 -1.45 -13.78
N ILE A 233 -14.98 -2.55 -13.01
CA ILE A 233 -13.83 -3.23 -12.42
C ILE A 233 -13.65 -4.57 -13.13
N VAL A 234 -12.58 -4.71 -13.89
CA VAL A 234 -12.33 -5.82 -14.82
C VAL A 234 -11.28 -6.75 -14.25
N GLN A 235 -11.52 -8.06 -14.33
CA GLN A 235 -10.56 -9.06 -13.87
C GLN A 235 -9.26 -8.97 -14.69
N ASN A 236 -8.11 -8.99 -14.03
CA ASN A 236 -6.82 -9.10 -14.71
C ASN A 236 -6.73 -10.49 -15.37
N GLN A 237 -6.26 -10.53 -16.62
CA GLN A 237 -5.96 -11.79 -17.32
C GLN A 237 -4.70 -12.46 -16.75
#